data_AF-A0A9E5SWA5-F1
#
_entry.id   AF-A0A9E5SWA5-F1
#
_cell.length_a   1.000
_cell.length_b   1.000
_cell.length_c   1.000
_cell.angle_alpha   90.00
_cell.angle_beta   90.00
_cell.angle_gamma   90.00
#
_symmetry.space_group_name_H-M   'P 1'
#
loop_
_entity.id
_entity.type
_entity.pdbx_description
1 polymer ?
#
loop_
_entity_poly.entity_id
_entity_poly.type
_entity_poly.pdbx_seq_one_letter_code
_entity_poly.pdbx_strand_id
1 'polypeptide(L)'
;MDYKDTLSMNKSAFEMRGNLSMKEPILVEKWKMENIYESMNDWRSDAEEYVLHDGPPYANGDMHCGHMLNRILKDFVVRYKNMQGYKTPFVFGWDTHGLPIENMVTKSGVNRKSMPVQDFRKKCEDYALTQVNRQREQ
;
A
#
# COMPACT_ATOMS: atom_id res chain seq x y z
N MET A 1 30.84 12.36 46.65
CA MET A 1 29.57 12.79 46.03
C MET A 1 29.89 13.10 44.59
N ASP A 2 29.33 12.36 43.63
CA ASP A 2 29.58 12.59 42.22
C ASP A 2 28.68 13.76 41.74
N TYR A 3 29.29 14.81 41.19
CA TYR A 3 28.55 15.99 40.71
C TYR A 3 27.57 15.65 39.58
N LYS A 4 27.80 14.53 38.87
CA LYS A 4 26.89 14.02 37.84
C LYS A 4 25.49 13.75 38.38
N ASP A 5 25.37 13.31 39.62
CA ASP A 5 24.08 12.98 40.25
C ASP A 5 23.30 14.22 40.72
N THR A 6 23.94 15.38 40.76
CA THR A 6 23.28 16.67 41.08
C THR A 6 22.69 17.38 39.86
N LEU A 7 22.92 16.87 38.66
CA LEU A 7 22.49 17.47 37.40
C LEU A 7 21.17 16.86 36.90
N SER A 8 20.23 17.72 36.49
CA SER A 8 18.98 17.29 35.83
C SER A 8 19.24 16.99 34.35
N MET A 9 19.79 15.82 34.07
CA MET A 9 20.07 15.36 32.71
C MET A 9 18.79 14.89 32.02
N ASN A 10 18.68 15.16 30.71
CA ASN A 10 17.60 14.63 29.89
C ASN A 10 17.67 13.10 29.83
N LYS A 11 16.55 12.44 30.10
CA LYS A 11 16.40 10.98 30.04
C LYS A 11 15.32 10.65 29.02
N SER A 12 15.62 9.77 28.08
CA SER A 12 14.65 9.30 27.11
C SER A 12 14.90 7.83 26.78
N ALA A 13 13.83 7.07 26.60
CA ALA A 13 13.88 5.73 26.03
C ALA A 13 13.93 5.76 24.49
N PHE A 14 13.79 6.93 23.87
CA PHE A 14 13.89 7.10 22.43
C PHE A 14 15.32 6.86 21.96
N GLU A 15 15.50 5.80 21.17
CA GLU A 15 16.80 5.47 20.59
C GLU A 15 17.29 6.57 19.64
N MET A 16 18.57 6.92 19.74
CA MET A 16 19.19 7.91 18.87
C MET A 16 19.31 7.42 17.42
N ARG A 17 19.44 6.10 17.19
CA ARG A 17 19.48 5.49 15.86
C ARG A 17 18.08 5.06 15.44
N GLY A 18 17.71 5.34 14.18
CA GLY A 18 16.41 4.99 13.65
C GLY A 18 16.14 3.49 13.62
N ASN A 19 17.01 2.70 13.00
CA ASN A 19 16.80 1.26 12.74
C ASN A 19 15.46 0.97 12.04
N LEU A 20 15.14 1.80 11.03
CA LEU A 20 13.82 1.86 10.39
C LEU A 20 13.41 0.54 9.74
N SER A 21 14.34 -0.18 9.10
CA SER A 21 14.06 -1.48 8.48
C SER A 21 13.48 -2.52 9.45
N MET A 22 13.76 -2.40 10.75
CA MET A 22 13.20 -3.27 11.79
C MET A 22 11.97 -2.65 12.46
N LYS A 23 11.95 -1.33 12.66
CA LYS A 23 10.87 -0.65 13.41
C LYS A 23 9.63 -0.36 12.57
N GLU A 24 9.79 0.01 11.31
CA GLU A 24 8.67 0.35 10.44
C GLU A 24 7.70 -0.83 10.22
N PRO A 25 8.16 -2.07 9.97
CA PRO A 25 7.26 -3.21 9.86
C PRO A 25 6.38 -3.41 11.10
N ILE A 26 6.96 -3.22 12.30
CA ILE A 26 6.23 -3.33 13.58
C ILE A 26 5.16 -2.24 13.69
N LEU A 27 5.46 -1.02 13.27
CA LEU A 27 4.50 0.09 13.26
C LEU A 27 3.35 -0.18 12.27
N VAL A 28 3.66 -0.67 11.08
CA VAL A 28 2.65 -1.02 10.06
C VAL A 28 1.76 -2.16 10.54
N GLU A 29 2.33 -3.19 11.17
CA GLU A 29 1.56 -4.29 11.76
C GLU A 29 0.62 -3.78 12.86
N LYS A 30 1.13 -2.93 13.76
CA LYS A 30 0.31 -2.30 14.79
C LYS A 30 -0.88 -1.52 14.19
N TRP A 31 -0.64 -0.72 13.15
CA TRP A 31 -1.71 0.05 12.49
C TRP A 31 -2.78 -0.84 11.86
N LYS A 32 -2.38 -2.00 11.31
CA LYS A 32 -3.32 -3.00 10.78
C LYS A 32 -4.13 -3.66 11.90
N MET A 33 -3.48 -4.05 13.00
CA MET A 33 -4.17 -4.67 14.15
C MET A 33 -5.19 -3.72 14.79
N GLU A 34 -4.86 -2.42 14.84
CA GLU A 34 -5.72 -1.38 15.41
C GLU A 34 -6.76 -0.84 14.41
N ASN A 35 -6.77 -1.31 13.15
CA ASN A 35 -7.66 -0.81 12.07
C ASN A 35 -7.66 0.73 12.00
N ILE A 36 -6.47 1.33 11.95
CA ILE A 36 -6.31 2.79 12.02
C ILE A 36 -6.99 3.50 10.84
N TYR A 37 -6.95 2.91 9.64
CA TYR A 37 -7.57 3.52 8.46
C TYR A 37 -9.09 3.66 8.62
N GLU A 38 -9.73 2.60 9.10
CA GLU A 38 -11.17 2.57 9.38
C GLU A 38 -11.49 3.57 10.49
N SER A 39 -10.75 3.52 11.60
CA SER A 39 -10.92 4.43 12.74
C SER A 39 -10.78 5.91 12.34
N MET A 40 -9.83 6.22 11.45
CA MET A 40 -9.61 7.56 10.93
C MET A 40 -10.79 8.07 10.09
N ASN A 41 -11.43 7.19 9.31
CA ASN A 41 -12.61 7.54 8.51
C ASN A 41 -13.87 7.63 9.37
N ASP A 42 -14.04 6.72 10.34
CA ASP A 42 -15.17 6.72 11.27
C ASP A 42 -15.18 7.98 12.14
N TRP A 43 -14.01 8.42 12.61
CA TRP A 43 -13.88 9.68 13.36
C TRP A 43 -14.26 10.92 12.54
N ARG A 44 -14.33 10.79 11.21
CA ARG A 44 -14.72 11.85 10.28
C ARG A 44 -16.04 11.55 9.56
N SER A 45 -16.89 10.66 10.08
CA SER A 45 -18.11 10.20 9.38
C SER A 45 -19.00 11.33 8.85
N ASP A 46 -19.12 12.41 9.62
CA ASP A 46 -20.01 13.55 9.34
C ASP A 46 -19.28 14.74 8.69
N ALA A 47 -17.98 14.60 8.41
CA ALA A 47 -17.19 15.66 7.77
C ALA A 47 -17.39 15.67 6.25
N GLU A 48 -17.06 16.80 5.63
CA GLU A 48 -17.03 16.92 4.17
C GLU A 48 -16.02 15.92 3.57
N GLU A 49 -16.44 15.23 2.51
CA GLU A 49 -15.60 14.24 1.85
C GLU A 49 -14.62 14.89 0.89
N TYR A 50 -13.35 14.50 1.00
CA TYR A 50 -12.32 14.76 0.01
C TYR A 50 -11.91 13.44 -0.63
N VAL A 51 -12.33 13.22 -1.87
CA VAL A 51 -12.09 11.98 -2.61
C VAL A 51 -10.95 12.17 -3.60
N LEU A 52 -9.85 11.45 -3.39
CA LEU A 52 -8.76 11.33 -4.35
C LEU A 52 -8.89 9.98 -5.07
N HIS A 53 -9.22 10.01 -6.36
CA HIS A 53 -9.35 8.80 -7.15
C HIS A 53 -7.97 8.23 -7.53
N ASP A 54 -7.73 6.96 -7.18
CA ASP A 54 -6.51 6.26 -7.56
C ASP A 54 -6.56 5.82 -9.03
N GLY A 55 -5.44 5.93 -9.72
CA GLY A 55 -5.29 5.40 -11.06
C GLY A 55 -4.81 3.95 -10.93
N PRO A 56 -5.57 2.94 -11.39
CA PRO A 56 -5.27 1.56 -11.11
C PRO A 56 -3.93 1.15 -11.77
N PRO A 57 -2.89 0.78 -11.01
CA PRO A 57 -1.69 0.19 -11.57
C PRO A 57 -2.02 -1.11 -12.31
N TYR A 58 -1.23 -1.39 -13.34
CA TYR A 58 -1.38 -2.60 -14.11
C TYR A 58 -0.90 -3.82 -13.28
N ALA A 59 -1.73 -4.87 -13.19
CA ALA A 59 -1.46 -6.07 -12.40
C ALA A 59 -0.45 -7.00 -13.09
N ASN A 60 0.75 -6.49 -13.36
CA ASN A 60 1.81 -7.21 -14.03
C ASN A 60 3.19 -6.78 -13.53
N GLY A 61 3.93 -7.71 -12.93
CA GLY A 61 5.31 -7.50 -12.52
C GLY A 61 5.46 -6.68 -11.24
N ASP A 62 6.72 -6.41 -10.90
CA ASP A 62 7.10 -5.73 -9.65
C ASP A 62 6.95 -4.21 -9.74
N MET A 63 6.69 -3.59 -8.60
CA MET A 63 6.66 -2.13 -8.50
C MET A 63 8.06 -1.53 -8.64
N HIS A 64 8.19 -0.57 -9.55
CA HIS A 64 9.35 0.32 -9.62
C HIS A 64 9.15 1.64 -8.85
N CYS A 65 10.22 2.43 -8.70
CA CYS A 65 10.23 3.70 -7.98
C CYS A 65 9.14 4.71 -8.42
N GLY A 66 8.73 4.69 -9.70
CA GLY A 66 7.60 5.50 -10.17
C GLY A 66 6.27 5.22 -9.45
N HIS A 67 5.98 3.95 -9.11
CA HIS A 67 4.81 3.59 -8.33
C HIS A 67 4.93 4.11 -6.90
N MET A 68 6.11 3.97 -6.29
CA MET A 68 6.39 4.47 -4.94
C MET A 68 6.19 5.98 -4.86
N LEU A 69 6.77 6.74 -5.80
CA LEU A 69 6.59 8.19 -5.88
C LEU A 69 5.11 8.58 -5.97
N ASN A 70 4.36 7.94 -6.87
CA ASN A 70 2.94 8.23 -7.04
C ASN A 70 2.12 7.93 -5.77
N ARG A 71 2.38 6.79 -5.12
CA ARG A 71 1.68 6.38 -3.91
C ARG A 71 1.99 7.29 -2.71
N ILE A 72 3.26 7.63 -2.50
CA ILE A 72 3.69 8.52 -1.41
C ILE A 72 3.03 9.91 -1.56
N LEU A 73 3.00 10.46 -2.79
CA LEU A 73 2.36 11.75 -3.03
C LEU A 73 0.85 11.73 -2.73
N LYS A 74 0.15 10.64 -3.12
CA LYS A 74 -1.27 10.47 -2.82
C LYS A 74 -1.52 10.33 -1.33
N ASP A 75 -0.73 9.51 -0.64
CA ASP A 75 -0.82 9.32 0.81
C ASP A 75 -0.60 10.63 1.57
N PHE A 76 0.37 11.46 1.14
CA PHE A 76 0.57 12.80 1.72
C PHE A 76 -0.67 13.68 1.60
N VAL A 77 -1.30 13.73 0.43
CA VAL A 77 -2.51 14.55 0.22
C VAL A 77 -3.67 14.02 1.06
N VAL A 78 -3.90 12.70 1.07
CA VAL A 78 -4.97 12.05 1.83
C VAL A 78 -4.81 12.33 3.33
N ARG A 79 -3.63 12.07 3.89
CA ARG A 79 -3.34 12.33 5.32
C ARG A 79 -3.48 13.79 5.67
N TYR A 80 -2.92 14.68 4.84
CA TYR A 80 -3.01 16.12 5.07
C TYR A 80 -4.48 16.57 5.10
N LYS A 81 -5.30 16.15 4.14
CA LYS A 81 -6.73 16.51 4.10
C LYS A 81 -7.50 15.95 5.28
N ASN A 82 -7.20 14.72 5.72
CA ASN A 82 -7.80 14.16 6.93
C ASN A 82 -7.48 14.99 8.19
N MET A 83 -6.21 15.38 8.33
CA MET A 83 -5.74 16.23 9.43
C MET A 83 -6.35 17.63 9.38
N GLN A 84 -6.72 18.13 8.19
CA GLN A 84 -7.43 19.40 8.01
C GLN A 84 -8.94 19.32 8.30
N GLY A 85 -9.48 18.13 8.59
CA GLY A 85 -10.89 17.99 8.98
C GLY A 85 -11.76 17.19 8.02
N TYR A 86 -11.26 16.82 6.84
CA TYR A 86 -12.06 16.12 5.84
C TYR A 86 -12.14 14.62 6.12
N LYS A 87 -13.22 13.99 5.66
CA LYS A 87 -13.27 12.54 5.50
C LYS A 87 -12.59 12.16 4.19
N THR A 88 -11.65 11.22 4.21
CA THR A 88 -10.78 10.95 3.07
C THR A 88 -10.77 9.47 2.71
N PRO A 89 -11.87 8.93 2.17
CA PRO A 89 -11.90 7.55 1.72
C PRO A 89 -10.92 7.40 0.54
N PHE A 90 -9.99 6.46 0.66
CA PHE A 90 -8.99 6.21 -0.37
C PHE A 90 -9.03 4.73 -0.77
N VAL A 91 -9.43 4.49 -2.02
CA VAL A 91 -9.65 3.13 -2.56
C VAL A 91 -8.60 2.86 -3.62
N PHE A 92 -7.83 1.79 -3.42
CA PHE A 92 -6.88 1.28 -4.40
C PHE A 92 -7.57 0.40 -5.43
N GLY A 93 -7.13 0.50 -6.68
CA GLY A 93 -7.57 -0.35 -7.78
C GLY A 93 -6.41 -1.06 -8.48
N TRP A 94 -6.73 -2.00 -9.35
CA TRP A 94 -5.77 -2.63 -10.26
C TRP A 94 -6.39 -2.83 -11.63
N ASP A 95 -5.60 -2.65 -12.68
CA ASP A 95 -5.98 -2.98 -14.05
C ASP A 95 -5.56 -4.42 -14.36
N THR A 96 -6.54 -5.30 -14.52
CA THR A 96 -6.40 -6.76 -14.56
C THR A 96 -6.66 -7.36 -15.94
N HIS A 97 -6.82 -6.53 -16.97
CA HIS A 97 -7.14 -6.98 -18.32
C HIS A 97 -6.17 -6.45 -19.36
N GLY A 98 -6.21 -7.03 -20.56
CA GLY A 98 -5.47 -6.57 -21.72
C GLY A 98 -4.30 -7.45 -22.13
N LEU A 99 -3.71 -7.09 -23.26
CA LEU A 99 -2.67 -7.86 -23.93
C LEU A 99 -1.41 -8.14 -23.07
N PRO A 100 -0.94 -7.21 -22.20
CA PRO A 100 0.23 -7.51 -21.37
C PRO A 100 0.04 -8.73 -20.45
N ILE A 101 -1.16 -8.97 -19.89
CA ILE A 101 -1.44 -10.17 -19.09
C ILE A 101 -1.48 -11.42 -19.98
N GLU A 102 -2.19 -11.36 -21.11
CA GLU A 102 -2.24 -12.48 -22.08
C GLU A 102 -0.83 -12.90 -22.54
N ASN A 103 0.04 -11.91 -22.77
CA ASN A 103 1.43 -12.14 -23.15
C ASN A 103 2.24 -12.81 -22.04
N MET A 104 2.04 -12.43 -20.77
CA MET A 104 2.74 -13.07 -19.66
C MET A 104 2.31 -14.52 -19.45
N VAL A 105 1.01 -14.80 -19.55
CA VAL A 105 0.48 -16.18 -19.50
C VAL A 105 1.01 -17.01 -20.68
N THR A 106 1.09 -16.42 -21.87
CA THR A 106 1.64 -17.13 -23.04
C THR A 106 3.14 -17.41 -22.87
N LYS A 107 3.90 -16.44 -22.33
CA LYS A 107 5.33 -16.60 -22.00
C LYS A 107 5.58 -17.67 -20.93
N SER A 108 4.61 -17.96 -20.07
CA SER A 108 4.70 -19.05 -19.08
C SER A 108 4.49 -20.45 -19.70
N GLY A 109 4.41 -20.55 -21.03
CA GLY A 109 4.26 -21.82 -21.75
C GLY A 109 2.81 -22.20 -22.08
N VAL A 110 1.84 -21.35 -21.76
CA VAL A 110 0.42 -21.60 -22.08
C VAL A 110 0.16 -21.26 -23.55
N ASN A 111 -0.28 -22.24 -24.34
CA ASN A 111 -0.67 -22.00 -25.72
C ASN A 111 -2.17 -21.64 -25.82
N ARG A 112 -2.46 -20.38 -26.13
CA ARG A 112 -3.84 -19.87 -26.31
C ARG A 112 -4.64 -20.66 -27.36
N LYS A 113 -4.00 -21.19 -28.41
CA LYS A 113 -4.69 -21.92 -29.50
C LYS A 113 -4.99 -23.37 -29.14
N SER A 114 -4.37 -23.93 -28.11
CA SER A 114 -4.55 -25.33 -27.72
C SER A 114 -5.63 -25.53 -26.66
N MET A 115 -6.38 -24.48 -26.28
CA MET A 115 -7.42 -24.56 -25.26
C MET A 115 -8.63 -23.67 -25.58
N PRO A 116 -9.80 -23.98 -25.01
CA PRO A 116 -10.96 -23.10 -25.05
C PRO A 116 -10.65 -21.69 -24.50
N VAL A 117 -11.31 -20.69 -25.09
CA VAL A 117 -11.13 -19.27 -24.70
C VAL A 117 -11.46 -19.03 -23.23
N GLN A 118 -12.47 -19.72 -22.70
CA GLN A 118 -12.85 -19.65 -21.28
C GLN A 118 -11.71 -20.07 -20.34
N ASP A 119 -11.00 -21.15 -20.67
CA ASP A 119 -9.91 -21.67 -19.85
C ASP A 119 -8.69 -20.75 -19.90
N PHE A 120 -8.42 -20.17 -21.07
CA PHE A 120 -7.36 -19.17 -21.22
C PHE A 120 -7.66 -17.90 -20.41
N ARG A 121 -8.90 -17.41 -20.43
CA ARG A 121 -9.31 -16.24 -19.63
C ARG A 121 -9.19 -16.50 -18.15
N LYS A 122 -9.56 -17.69 -17.69
CA LYS A 122 -9.40 -18.10 -16.29
C LYS A 122 -7.94 -18.08 -15.85
N LYS A 123 -7.03 -18.61 -16.69
CA LYS A 123 -5.58 -18.51 -16.43
C LYS A 123 -5.08 -17.06 -16.36
N CYS A 124 -5.62 -16.16 -17.18
CA CYS A 124 -5.29 -14.74 -17.13
C CYS A 124 -5.78 -14.07 -15.85
N GLU A 125 -6.99 -14.41 -15.40
CA GLU A 125 -7.56 -13.95 -14.13
C GLU A 125 -6.71 -14.43 -12.95
N ASP A 126 -6.38 -15.73 -12.90
CA ASP A 126 -5.54 -16.32 -11.84
C ASP A 126 -4.16 -15.63 -11.78
N TYR A 127 -3.57 -15.36 -12.95
CA TYR A 127 -2.30 -14.63 -13.05
C TYR A 127 -2.44 -13.21 -12.50
N ALA A 128 -3.46 -12.47 -12.95
CA ALA A 128 -3.68 -11.09 -12.52
C ALA A 128 -3.87 -11.00 -11.01
N LEU A 129 -4.72 -11.87 -10.42
CA LEU A 129 -4.96 -11.90 -8.97
C LEU A 129 -3.69 -12.24 -8.17
N THR A 130 -2.84 -13.12 -8.71
CA THR A 130 -1.53 -13.41 -8.10
C THR A 130 -0.64 -12.15 -8.09
N GLN A 131 -0.61 -11.39 -9.18
CA GLN A 131 0.15 -10.15 -9.25
C GLN A 131 -0.42 -9.07 -8.33
N VAL A 132 -1.76 -8.95 -8.23
CA VAL A 132 -2.43 -8.03 -7.30
C VAL A 132 -1.97 -8.31 -5.87
N ASN A 133 -2.00 -9.57 -5.42
CA ASN A 133 -1.60 -9.93 -4.06
C ASN A 133 -0.12 -9.61 -3.80
N ARG A 134 0.78 -9.97 -4.72
CA ARG A 134 2.21 -9.64 -4.62
C ARG A 134 2.44 -8.13 -4.54
N GLN A 135 1.76 -7.36 -5.39
CA GLN A 135 1.83 -5.90 -5.41
C GLN A 135 1.22 -5.24 -4.15
N ARG A 136 0.29 -5.90 -3.46
CA ARG A 136 -0.25 -5.41 -2.19
C ARG A 136 0.73 -5.55 -1.02
N GLU A 137 1.64 -6.51 -1.13
CA GLU A 137 2.68 -6.78 -0.12
C GLU A 137 3.94 -5.90 -0.29
N GLN A 138 4.15 -5.37 -1.50
CA GLN A 138 5.23 -4.44 -1.87
C GLN A 138 4.91 -3.00 -1.47
#